data_AF-A0A937G8E2-F1
#
_entry.id   AF-A0A937G8E2-F1
#
_cell.length_a   1.000
_cell.length_b   1.000
_cell.length_c   1.000
_cell.angle_alpha   90.00
_cell.angle_beta   90.00
_cell.angle_gamma   90.00
#
_symmetry.space_group_name_H-M   'P 1'
#
loop_
_entity.id
_entity.type
_entity.pdbx_description
1 polymer ?
#
loop_
_entity_poly.entity_id
_entity_poly.type
_entity_poly.pdbx_seq_one_letter_code
_entity_poly.pdbx_strand_id
1 'polypeptide(L)'
;MRNAPLLITYADRFAGDLRGIAQMLNGPLAGAFGGVHVLPFYERIDGADAGFDPEDHTRVDARIGTWDDVAAISQTHEVMADLIINHVSSDSEAFRDWLANGAESPYDGMFCTYEGVFGEGATNDELCAVYRPRPGMPFTKFFDHRGRQILLWTTFTSAQIDIDVEGPQGTAYLDRVADALANGGVTLVRLDAVGYAIKRRGTSCFMIPETYEFIADFADRCRARGMEVLVEIHGYYQSQIEVASRVDLVYDFGLPPLVLDAFFTGDTTVLRRWIDIRPTNCMTVLDTHDGIGVIDVATDVTDRAQPGLLSDERVVGLVDGISRRSGGTSGLATGAAAANLDIYQVNCTYYDALGRDDQQYLMARLLQFLLPGVPQVYYVGLLAGTNDIDLLTATGVGRDINRRYYDPHSLSEALTRPVVRRLVGLLRWRASTTIFDGTFTHLDAPPGRVAMRWSADGQVLDAELDIAATTFRMVDVDGTVIDDFAYFDGWS
;
A
#
# COMPACT_ATOMS: atom_id res chain seq x y z
N MET A 1 -11.92 -3.93 -13.66
CA MET A 1 -12.35 -3.89 -12.25
C MET A 1 -13.82 -3.48 -12.06
N ARG A 2 -14.56 -4.14 -11.13
CA ARG A 2 -15.80 -3.56 -10.58
C ARG A 2 -15.40 -2.41 -9.65
N ASN A 3 -16.02 -1.24 -9.73
CA ASN A 3 -15.72 -0.11 -8.84
C ASN A 3 -16.28 -0.32 -7.41
N ALA A 4 -16.00 -1.47 -6.80
CA ALA A 4 -16.40 -1.84 -5.46
C ALA A 4 -15.20 -1.74 -4.50
N PRO A 5 -15.41 -1.49 -3.19
CA PRO A 5 -14.31 -1.45 -2.24
C PRO A 5 -13.53 -2.76 -2.13
N LEU A 6 -12.24 -2.67 -1.84
CA LEU A 6 -11.36 -3.81 -1.56
C LEU A 6 -10.86 -3.77 -0.11
N LEU A 7 -10.77 -4.94 0.53
CA LEU A 7 -10.15 -5.11 1.85
C LEU A 7 -8.63 -5.30 1.68
N ILE A 8 -7.78 -4.66 2.48
CA ILE A 8 -6.35 -5.02 2.59
C ILE A 8 -6.14 -5.74 3.91
N THR A 9 -5.56 -6.95 3.88
CA THR A 9 -5.39 -7.73 5.10
C THR A 9 -4.27 -8.78 5.03
N TYR A 10 -3.65 -9.06 6.19
CA TYR A 10 -2.85 -10.26 6.38
C TYR A 10 -3.78 -11.44 6.72
N ALA A 11 -3.50 -12.61 6.15
CA ALA A 11 -4.29 -13.82 6.40
C ALA A 11 -4.34 -14.19 7.90
N ASP A 12 -3.20 -14.17 8.57
CA ASP A 12 -3.04 -14.58 9.97
C ASP A 12 -3.49 -13.52 10.99
N ARG A 13 -3.48 -12.23 10.61
CA ARG A 13 -3.72 -11.13 11.57
C ARG A 13 -5.16 -10.66 11.68
N PHE A 14 -6.02 -10.95 10.71
CA PHE A 14 -7.42 -10.50 10.72
C PHE A 14 -8.41 -11.61 11.03
N ALA A 15 -8.32 -12.73 10.30
CA ALA A 15 -9.29 -13.82 10.39
C ALA A 15 -8.61 -15.20 10.57
N GLY A 16 -7.34 -15.21 11.01
CA GLY A 16 -6.57 -16.41 11.33
C GLY A 16 -5.93 -17.12 10.13
N ASP A 17 -6.66 -17.27 9.02
CA ASP A 17 -6.14 -17.90 7.79
C ASP A 17 -6.94 -17.46 6.53
N LEU A 18 -6.58 -17.98 5.35
CA LEU A 18 -7.25 -17.68 4.09
C LEU A 18 -8.74 -18.08 4.09
N ARG A 19 -9.11 -19.17 4.80
CA ARG A 19 -10.50 -19.60 4.91
C ARG A 19 -11.29 -18.65 5.81
N GLY A 20 -10.66 -18.14 6.87
CA GLY A 20 -11.22 -17.11 7.73
C GLY A 20 -11.51 -15.83 6.95
N ILE A 21 -10.61 -15.39 6.07
CA ILE A 21 -10.89 -14.26 5.16
C ILE A 21 -12.14 -14.55 4.33
N ALA A 22 -12.21 -15.73 3.70
CA ALA A 22 -13.37 -16.11 2.90
C ALA A 22 -14.67 -16.10 3.72
N GLN A 23 -14.65 -16.59 4.97
CA GLN A 23 -15.80 -16.58 5.87
C GLN A 23 -16.21 -15.16 6.25
N MET A 24 -15.25 -14.27 6.49
CA MET A 24 -15.52 -12.86 6.80
C MET A 24 -16.20 -12.15 5.63
N LEU A 25 -15.64 -12.30 4.42
CA LEU A 25 -16.17 -11.69 3.19
C LEU A 25 -17.57 -12.20 2.83
N ASN A 26 -17.83 -13.50 2.98
CA ASN A 26 -19.15 -14.08 2.68
C ASN A 26 -20.15 -14.00 3.85
N GLY A 27 -19.72 -13.51 5.02
CA GLY A 27 -20.51 -13.47 6.25
C GLY A 27 -20.64 -12.04 6.78
N PRO A 28 -19.99 -11.69 7.91
CA PRO A 28 -20.12 -10.36 8.52
C PRO A 28 -19.83 -9.17 7.60
N LEU A 29 -19.01 -9.35 6.55
CA LEU A 29 -18.66 -8.30 5.58
C LEU A 29 -19.33 -8.47 4.23
N ALA A 30 -20.32 -9.36 4.11
CA ALA A 30 -21.04 -9.58 2.86
C ALA A 30 -21.58 -8.27 2.28
N GLY A 31 -21.31 -8.05 0.99
CA GLY A 31 -21.71 -6.85 0.25
C GLY A 31 -20.88 -5.59 0.55
N ALA A 32 -19.94 -5.60 1.50
CA ALA A 32 -19.09 -4.44 1.80
C ALA A 32 -17.89 -4.34 0.86
N PHE A 33 -17.39 -5.48 0.38
CA PHE A 33 -16.20 -5.57 -0.45
C PHE A 33 -16.47 -6.38 -1.73
N GLY A 34 -15.95 -5.89 -2.86
CA GLY A 34 -15.92 -6.64 -4.13
C GLY A 34 -14.67 -7.49 -4.30
N GLY A 35 -13.65 -7.25 -3.47
CA GLY A 35 -12.36 -7.93 -3.54
C GLY A 35 -11.55 -7.83 -2.25
N VAL A 36 -10.41 -8.51 -2.22
CA VAL A 36 -9.44 -8.49 -1.12
C VAL A 36 -8.02 -8.49 -1.67
N HIS A 37 -7.21 -7.57 -1.18
CA HIS A 37 -5.75 -7.65 -1.21
C HIS A 37 -5.29 -8.46 -0.01
N VAL A 38 -4.88 -9.69 -0.28
CA VAL A 38 -4.19 -10.53 0.70
C VAL A 38 -2.72 -10.17 0.63
N LEU A 39 -2.21 -9.57 1.70
CA LEU A 39 -0.78 -9.26 1.88
C LEU A 39 0.04 -10.56 1.81
N PRO A 40 1.37 -10.49 1.59
CA PRO A 40 2.17 -11.64 1.18
C PRO A 40 1.90 -12.88 2.04
N PHE A 41 1.31 -13.90 1.40
CA PHE A 41 0.89 -15.16 2.02
C PHE A 41 1.83 -16.32 1.66
N TYR A 42 3.01 -15.98 1.16
CA TYR A 42 4.01 -16.91 0.65
C TYR A 42 4.84 -17.54 1.77
N GLU A 43 5.52 -18.64 1.47
CA GLU A 43 6.45 -19.27 2.42
C GLU A 43 7.71 -18.40 2.58
N ARG A 44 8.04 -17.83 3.75
CA ARG A 44 7.26 -17.80 5.01
C ARG A 44 6.68 -16.41 5.30
N ILE A 45 5.50 -16.37 5.93
CA ILE A 45 4.78 -15.11 6.24
C ILE A 45 5.36 -14.31 7.41
N ASP A 46 6.22 -14.91 8.22
CA ASP A 46 6.87 -14.32 9.40
C ASP A 46 8.39 -14.25 9.22
N GLY A 47 8.80 -13.89 8.00
CA GLY A 47 10.18 -13.53 7.69
C GLY A 47 10.64 -12.25 8.39
N ALA A 48 11.77 -11.72 7.94
CA ALA A 48 12.33 -10.45 8.38
C ALA A 48 11.40 -9.26 8.16
N ASP A 49 10.48 -9.37 7.20
CA ASP A 49 9.57 -8.28 6.82
C ASP A 49 8.13 -8.75 6.62
N ALA A 50 7.63 -9.62 7.52
CA ALA A 50 6.21 -10.03 7.55
C ALA A 50 5.66 -10.53 6.20
N GLY A 51 6.47 -11.33 5.49
CA GLY A 51 6.10 -11.96 4.22
C GLY A 51 6.67 -11.26 2.98
N PHE A 52 7.22 -10.04 3.10
CA PHE A 52 7.91 -9.34 2.01
C PHE A 52 9.33 -9.86 1.73
N ASP A 53 9.79 -10.85 2.49
CA ASP A 53 11.01 -11.62 2.23
C ASP A 53 10.70 -13.11 2.03
N PRO A 54 9.94 -13.47 0.99
CA PRO A 54 9.53 -14.85 0.75
C PRO A 54 10.73 -15.75 0.39
N GLU A 55 10.76 -16.92 1.01
CA GLU A 55 11.67 -18.03 0.69
C GLU A 55 11.25 -18.71 -0.62
N ASP A 56 9.94 -18.84 -0.87
CA ASP A 56 9.36 -19.29 -2.14
C ASP A 56 8.03 -18.57 -2.44
N HIS A 57 8.03 -17.70 -3.45
CA HIS A 57 6.86 -16.94 -3.88
C HIS A 57 5.76 -17.80 -4.54
N THR A 58 6.08 -19.03 -4.94
CA THR A 58 5.14 -19.91 -5.65
C THR A 58 4.37 -20.83 -4.71
N ARG A 59 4.67 -20.77 -3.41
CA ARG A 59 4.04 -21.58 -2.36
C ARG A 59 3.34 -20.71 -1.35
N VAL A 60 2.07 -21.03 -1.10
CA VAL A 60 1.33 -20.51 0.06
C VAL A 60 1.94 -21.11 1.33
N ASP A 61 2.12 -20.29 2.36
CA ASP A 61 2.58 -20.77 3.66
C ASP A 61 1.54 -21.72 4.26
N ALA A 62 1.96 -22.96 4.53
CA ALA A 62 1.08 -24.03 4.96
C ALA A 62 0.34 -23.75 6.29
N ARG A 63 0.79 -22.76 7.07
CA ARG A 63 0.11 -22.33 8.31
C ARG A 63 -1.19 -21.58 8.07
N ILE A 64 -1.34 -20.94 6.91
CA ILE A 64 -2.47 -20.07 6.58
C ILE A 64 -3.30 -20.56 5.39
N GLY A 65 -2.90 -21.64 4.74
CA GLY A 65 -3.72 -22.35 3.77
C GLY A 65 -2.96 -22.86 2.56
N THR A 66 -3.65 -22.87 1.42
CA THR A 66 -3.19 -23.42 0.15
C THR A 66 -3.68 -22.56 -1.02
N TRP A 67 -3.16 -22.80 -2.23
CA TRP A 67 -3.70 -22.18 -3.45
C TRP A 67 -5.17 -22.49 -3.69
N ASP A 68 -5.68 -23.65 -3.24
CA ASP A 68 -7.11 -23.96 -3.32
C ASP A 68 -7.96 -23.00 -2.48
N ASP A 69 -7.43 -22.51 -1.35
CA ASP A 69 -8.11 -21.54 -0.51
C ASP A 69 -8.13 -20.14 -1.17
N VAL A 70 -7.04 -19.75 -1.85
CA VAL A 70 -7.00 -18.53 -2.68
C VAL A 70 -8.02 -18.62 -3.82
N ALA A 71 -8.01 -19.76 -4.53
CA ALA A 71 -8.95 -20.02 -5.61
C ALA A 71 -10.41 -20.01 -5.12
N ALA A 72 -10.68 -20.49 -3.90
CA ALA A 72 -12.01 -20.43 -3.30
C ALA A 72 -12.47 -18.99 -3.04
N ILE A 73 -11.60 -18.08 -2.61
CA ILE A 73 -11.92 -16.64 -2.48
C ILE A 73 -12.23 -16.06 -3.86
N SER A 74 -11.42 -16.40 -4.88
CA SER A 74 -11.55 -15.87 -6.25
C SER A 74 -12.89 -16.20 -6.93
N GLN A 75 -13.62 -17.21 -6.44
CA GLN A 75 -14.93 -17.58 -6.98
C GLN A 75 -16.01 -16.54 -6.68
N THR A 76 -15.86 -15.75 -5.61
CA THR A 76 -16.87 -14.76 -5.20
C THR A 76 -16.33 -13.33 -5.11
N HIS A 77 -15.01 -13.15 -5.00
CA HIS A 77 -14.37 -11.86 -4.82
C HIS A 77 -13.15 -11.75 -5.74
N GLU A 78 -12.82 -10.53 -6.17
CA GLU A 78 -11.52 -10.26 -6.79
C GLU A 78 -10.40 -10.49 -5.77
N VAL A 79 -9.36 -11.21 -6.16
CA VAL A 79 -8.18 -11.42 -5.33
C VAL A 79 -7.02 -10.61 -5.87
N MET A 80 -6.46 -9.81 -4.98
CA MET A 80 -5.24 -9.08 -5.20
C MET A 80 -4.12 -9.66 -4.35
N ALA A 81 -2.93 -9.77 -4.94
CA ALA A 81 -1.74 -10.30 -4.27
C ALA A 81 -0.50 -9.50 -4.65
N ASP A 82 0.51 -9.53 -3.77
CA ASP A 82 1.80 -8.90 -4.03
C ASP A 82 2.66 -9.76 -4.94
N LEU A 83 3.11 -9.20 -6.05
CA LEU A 83 4.20 -9.75 -6.82
C LEU A 83 5.45 -8.96 -6.43
N ILE A 84 6.25 -9.54 -5.54
CA ILE A 84 7.47 -8.91 -5.02
C ILE A 84 8.56 -9.00 -6.09
N ILE A 85 8.65 -7.93 -6.89
CA ILE A 85 9.53 -7.86 -8.06
C ILE A 85 11.00 -7.73 -7.65
N ASN A 86 11.26 -6.92 -6.62
CA ASN A 86 12.59 -6.38 -6.42
C ASN A 86 13.57 -7.38 -5.79
N HIS A 87 13.08 -8.30 -4.96
CA HIS A 87 13.94 -9.08 -4.07
C HIS A 87 13.36 -10.43 -3.65
N VAL A 88 14.21 -11.31 -3.13
CA VAL A 88 13.85 -12.59 -2.48
C VAL A 88 14.50 -12.70 -1.10
N SER A 89 14.06 -13.66 -0.29
CA SER A 89 14.75 -13.99 0.96
C SER A 89 16.18 -14.48 0.75
N SER A 90 17.08 -14.15 1.67
CA SER A 90 18.40 -14.77 1.80
C SER A 90 18.33 -16.24 2.26
N ASP A 91 17.16 -16.71 2.69
CA ASP A 91 16.90 -18.12 2.97
C ASP A 91 16.27 -18.86 1.77
N SER A 92 15.98 -18.17 0.65
CA SER A 92 15.41 -18.79 -0.56
C SER A 92 16.30 -19.88 -1.15
N GLU A 93 15.68 -20.91 -1.73
CA GLU A 93 16.39 -22.01 -2.41
C GLU A 93 17.33 -21.46 -3.48
N ALA A 94 16.84 -20.51 -4.29
CA ALA A 94 17.60 -19.89 -5.36
C ALA A 94 18.90 -19.25 -4.85
N PHE A 95 18.79 -18.48 -3.77
CA PHE A 95 19.95 -17.77 -3.23
C PHE A 95 20.93 -18.70 -2.51
N ARG A 96 20.42 -19.66 -1.75
CA ARG A 96 21.25 -20.68 -1.08
C ARG A 96 22.03 -21.53 -2.06
N ASP A 97 21.39 -21.97 -3.14
CA ASP A 97 22.03 -22.77 -4.16
C ASP A 97 23.11 -21.96 -4.89
N TRP A 98 22.82 -20.71 -5.25
CA TRP A 98 23.81 -19.83 -5.86
C TRP A 98 25.01 -19.54 -4.95
N LEU A 99 24.80 -19.30 -3.65
CA LEU A 99 25.90 -19.16 -2.70
C LEU A 99 26.76 -20.42 -2.60
N ALA A 100 26.16 -21.61 -2.70
CA ALA A 100 26.87 -22.89 -2.59
C ALA A 100 27.61 -23.27 -3.87
N ASN A 101 27.05 -22.98 -5.05
CA ASN A 101 27.51 -23.52 -6.33
C ASN A 101 28.05 -22.44 -7.29
N GLY A 102 27.82 -21.15 -7.02
CA GLY A 102 28.26 -20.05 -7.87
C GLY A 102 27.77 -20.19 -9.31
N ALA A 103 28.70 -20.13 -10.27
CA ALA A 103 28.40 -20.22 -11.70
C ALA A 103 27.85 -21.58 -12.17
N GLU A 104 27.92 -22.62 -11.34
CA GLU A 104 27.28 -23.92 -11.63
C GLU A 104 25.82 -23.97 -11.18
N SER A 105 25.35 -22.96 -10.42
CA SER A 105 23.97 -22.84 -10.00
C SER A 105 23.05 -22.52 -11.19
N PRO A 106 21.85 -23.12 -11.28
CA PRO A 106 20.84 -22.69 -12.25
C PRO A 106 20.37 -21.25 -12.03
N TYR A 107 20.65 -20.67 -10.86
CA TYR A 107 20.29 -19.30 -10.49
C TYR A 107 21.43 -18.29 -10.70
N ASP A 108 22.54 -18.69 -11.33
CA ASP A 108 23.62 -17.76 -11.64
C ASP A 108 23.15 -16.61 -12.56
N GLY A 109 23.49 -15.38 -12.18
CA GLY A 109 22.99 -14.17 -12.84
C GLY A 109 21.58 -13.73 -12.40
N MET A 110 20.99 -14.34 -11.36
CA MET A 110 19.70 -13.89 -10.81
C MET A 110 19.83 -12.70 -9.84
N PHE A 111 20.99 -12.49 -9.21
CA PHE A 111 21.12 -11.55 -8.08
C PHE A 111 21.95 -10.32 -8.44
N CYS A 112 21.49 -9.14 -8.00
CA CYS A 112 22.23 -7.90 -8.12
C CYS A 112 23.47 -7.90 -7.21
N THR A 113 24.65 -7.78 -7.81
CA THR A 113 25.92 -7.66 -7.06
C THR A 113 26.50 -6.25 -7.21
N TYR A 114 27.30 -5.81 -6.23
CA TYR A 114 28.05 -4.56 -6.34
C TYR A 114 28.91 -4.52 -7.60
N GLU A 115 29.64 -5.60 -7.88
CA GLU A 115 30.52 -5.72 -9.05
C GLU A 115 29.71 -5.72 -10.36
N GLY A 116 28.51 -6.29 -10.36
CA GLY A 116 27.61 -6.29 -11.52
C GLY A 116 27.19 -4.88 -11.94
N VAL A 117 27.00 -3.96 -10.99
CA VAL A 117 26.58 -2.58 -11.27
C VAL A 117 27.77 -1.65 -11.45
N PHE A 118 28.81 -1.77 -10.62
CA PHE A 118 29.92 -0.81 -10.55
C PHE A 118 31.26 -1.32 -11.12
N GLY A 119 31.36 -2.60 -11.49
CA GLY A 119 32.61 -3.21 -11.92
C GLY A 119 33.65 -3.23 -10.79
N GLU A 120 34.89 -2.83 -11.09
CA GLU A 120 36.01 -2.84 -10.13
C GLU A 120 35.91 -1.75 -9.05
N GLY A 121 34.96 -0.81 -9.15
CA GLY A 121 34.73 0.20 -8.13
C GLY A 121 33.80 1.35 -8.53
N ALA A 122 33.28 2.02 -7.51
CA ALA A 122 32.41 3.19 -7.61
C ALA A 122 33.07 4.43 -6.99
N THR A 123 32.80 5.60 -7.55
CA THR A 123 33.13 6.90 -6.95
C THR A 123 32.14 7.25 -5.82
N ASN A 124 32.50 8.22 -4.97
CA ASN A 124 31.59 8.71 -3.93
C ASN A 124 30.31 9.29 -4.53
N ASP A 125 30.39 10.03 -5.64
CA ASP A 125 29.23 10.64 -6.27
C ASP A 125 28.27 9.57 -6.81
N GLU A 126 28.80 8.48 -7.39
CA GLU A 126 27.99 7.35 -7.85
C GLU A 126 27.27 6.63 -6.71
N LEU A 127 27.93 6.43 -5.57
CA LEU A 127 27.31 5.80 -4.40
C LEU A 127 26.29 6.71 -3.72
N CYS A 128 26.55 8.01 -3.66
CA CYS A 128 25.65 8.99 -3.07
C CYS A 128 24.44 9.31 -3.96
N ALA A 129 24.53 9.07 -5.27
CA ALA A 129 23.42 9.25 -6.20
C ALA A 129 22.28 8.25 -5.93
N VAL A 130 22.61 7.03 -5.48
CA VAL A 130 21.63 5.97 -5.22
C VAL A 130 20.59 6.41 -4.18
N TYR A 131 19.31 6.35 -4.56
CA TYR A 131 18.19 6.61 -3.69
C TYR A 131 18.03 5.50 -2.65
N ARG A 132 17.62 5.88 -1.42
CA ARG A 132 17.59 4.95 -0.29
C ARG A 132 16.37 5.18 0.60
N PRO A 133 15.60 4.13 0.93
CA PRO A 133 14.50 4.22 1.89
C PRO A 133 15.01 4.27 3.35
N ARG A 134 16.20 3.71 3.59
CA ARG A 134 16.85 3.58 4.90
C ARG A 134 18.25 4.24 4.98
N PRO A 135 18.75 4.53 6.18
CA PRO A 135 20.15 4.92 6.38
C PRO A 135 21.14 3.80 5.98
N GLY A 136 22.34 4.18 5.52
CA GLY A 136 23.40 3.24 5.13
C GLY A 136 23.42 2.89 3.64
N MET A 137 24.44 2.19 3.15
CA MET A 137 24.49 1.79 1.74
C MET A 137 23.61 0.56 1.49
N PRO A 138 23.04 0.38 0.29
CA PRO A 138 22.17 -0.76 -0.02
C PRO A 138 22.98 -2.02 -0.32
N PHE A 139 24.00 -2.33 0.49
CA PHE A 139 24.85 -3.50 0.29
C PHE A 139 25.01 -4.30 1.57
N THR A 140 24.90 -5.63 1.43
CA THR A 140 25.19 -6.58 2.51
C THR A 140 26.33 -7.50 2.08
N LYS A 141 27.23 -7.78 3.03
CA LYS A 141 28.37 -8.68 2.81
C LYS A 141 27.96 -10.15 2.97
N PHE A 142 28.30 -10.95 1.97
CA PHE A 142 28.19 -12.42 1.97
C PHE A 142 29.52 -13.08 1.63
N PHE A 143 29.56 -14.40 1.68
CA PHE A 143 30.69 -15.21 1.23
C PHE A 143 30.24 -16.09 0.07
N ASP A 144 30.97 -16.04 -1.05
CA ASP A 144 30.69 -16.90 -2.21
C ASP A 144 31.10 -18.37 -1.96
N HIS A 145 30.80 -19.25 -2.93
CA HIS A 145 31.17 -20.68 -2.89
C HIS A 145 32.68 -20.95 -2.70
N ARG A 146 33.55 -19.95 -2.89
CA ARG A 146 35.01 -20.05 -2.71
C ARG A 146 35.47 -19.40 -1.39
N GLY A 147 34.54 -18.92 -0.57
CA GLY A 147 34.83 -18.21 0.68
C GLY A 147 35.33 -16.77 0.48
N ARG A 148 35.17 -16.19 -0.71
CA ARG A 148 35.51 -14.77 -0.95
C ARG A 148 34.37 -13.89 -0.47
N GLN A 149 34.73 -12.75 0.11
CA GLN A 149 33.74 -11.74 0.48
C GLN A 149 33.18 -11.08 -0.78
N ILE A 150 31.86 -11.03 -0.88
CA ILE A 150 31.13 -10.35 -1.94
C ILE A 150 30.11 -9.39 -1.33
N LEU A 151 29.78 -8.33 -2.06
CA LEU A 151 28.74 -7.38 -1.69
C LEU A 151 27.54 -7.57 -2.62
N LEU A 152 26.39 -7.87 -2.02
CA LEU A 152 25.12 -7.98 -2.73
C LEU A 152 24.26 -6.76 -2.49
N TRP A 153 23.48 -6.41 -3.50
CA TRP A 153 22.51 -5.34 -3.39
C TRP A 153 21.35 -5.80 -2.49
N THR A 154 21.07 -5.01 -1.47
CA THR A 154 20.01 -5.24 -0.49
C THR A 154 19.37 -3.90 -0.16
N THR A 155 18.33 -3.53 -0.91
CA THR A 155 17.65 -2.23 -0.82
C THR A 155 17.00 -2.04 0.56
N PHE A 156 16.31 -3.08 1.06
CA PHE A 156 15.44 -3.02 2.25
C PHE A 156 16.06 -3.60 3.52
N THR A 157 16.02 -4.90 3.77
CA THR A 157 16.76 -5.56 4.87
C THR A 157 17.97 -6.31 4.33
N SER A 158 18.90 -6.72 5.21
CA SER A 158 20.00 -7.63 4.81
C SER A 158 19.52 -9.04 4.44
N ALA A 159 18.25 -9.37 4.73
CA ALA A 159 17.62 -10.63 4.37
C ALA A 159 16.90 -10.56 3.01
N GLN A 160 16.73 -9.37 2.42
CA GLN A 160 16.08 -9.17 1.14
C GLN A 160 17.15 -8.92 0.07
N ILE A 161 17.42 -9.95 -0.73
CA ILE A 161 18.44 -9.94 -1.78
C ILE A 161 17.81 -9.49 -3.10
N ASP A 162 18.30 -8.39 -3.66
CA ASP A 162 17.74 -7.82 -4.88
C ASP A 162 17.98 -8.73 -6.10
N ILE A 163 16.94 -8.89 -6.92
CA ILE A 163 16.96 -9.65 -8.17
C ILE A 163 17.48 -8.75 -9.30
N ASP A 164 18.35 -9.29 -10.15
CA ASP A 164 18.63 -8.71 -11.47
C ASP A 164 17.47 -9.04 -12.42
N VAL A 165 16.52 -8.11 -12.50
CA VAL A 165 15.28 -8.28 -13.27
C VAL A 165 15.48 -8.18 -14.78
N GLU A 166 16.63 -7.67 -15.23
CA GLU A 166 17.00 -7.59 -16.65
C GLU A 166 17.64 -8.91 -17.13
N GLY A 167 18.23 -9.66 -16.19
CA GLY A 167 18.83 -10.96 -16.44
C GLY A 167 17.80 -12.06 -16.78
N PRO A 168 18.20 -13.08 -17.58
CA PRO A 168 17.29 -14.17 -17.96
C PRO A 168 16.79 -14.98 -16.76
N GLN A 169 17.61 -15.16 -15.72
CA GLN A 169 17.20 -15.91 -14.52
C GLN A 169 16.22 -15.13 -13.65
N GLY A 170 16.44 -13.81 -13.47
CA GLY A 170 15.48 -12.94 -12.77
C GLY A 170 14.15 -12.86 -13.52
N THR A 171 14.18 -12.67 -14.84
CA THR A 171 12.96 -12.70 -15.66
C THR A 171 12.22 -14.03 -15.53
N ALA A 172 12.92 -15.17 -15.69
CA ALA A 172 12.33 -16.49 -15.57
C ALA A 172 11.76 -16.75 -14.16
N TYR A 173 12.38 -16.20 -13.11
CA TYR A 173 11.86 -16.27 -11.76
C TYR A 173 10.54 -15.52 -11.63
N LEU A 174 10.50 -14.24 -12.03
CA LEU A 174 9.30 -13.41 -11.93
C LEU A 174 8.15 -13.92 -12.79
N ASP A 175 8.44 -14.47 -13.98
CA ASP A 175 7.43 -15.11 -14.83
C ASP A 175 6.79 -16.33 -14.13
N ARG A 176 7.58 -17.15 -13.43
CA ARG A 176 7.04 -18.28 -12.63
C ARG A 176 6.14 -17.80 -11.49
N VAL A 177 6.51 -16.69 -10.83
CA VAL A 177 5.67 -16.10 -9.79
C VAL A 177 4.35 -15.58 -10.37
N ALA A 178 4.41 -14.86 -11.49
CA ALA A 178 3.22 -14.39 -12.19
C ALA A 178 2.31 -15.54 -12.65
N ASP A 179 2.89 -16.64 -13.16
CA ASP A 179 2.16 -17.85 -13.53
C ASP A 179 1.49 -18.50 -12.32
N ALA A 180 2.19 -18.60 -11.18
CA ALA A 180 1.63 -19.17 -9.95
C ALA A 180 0.42 -18.37 -9.45
N LEU A 181 0.53 -17.03 -9.44
CA LEU A 181 -0.55 -16.13 -9.04
C LEU A 181 -1.77 -16.26 -9.96
N ALA A 182 -1.56 -16.20 -11.28
CA ALA A 182 -2.63 -16.32 -12.26
C ALA A 182 -3.33 -17.68 -12.15
N ASN A 183 -2.57 -18.77 -12.03
CA ASN A 183 -3.12 -20.12 -11.85
C ASN A 183 -3.88 -20.28 -10.52
N GLY A 184 -3.50 -19.52 -9.49
CA GLY A 184 -4.15 -19.46 -8.19
C GLY A 184 -5.47 -18.65 -8.14
N GLY A 185 -5.85 -18.01 -9.25
CA GLY A 185 -7.08 -17.21 -9.34
C GLY A 185 -6.91 -15.74 -8.96
N VAL A 186 -5.66 -15.24 -8.87
CA VAL A 186 -5.39 -13.80 -8.69
C VAL A 186 -5.71 -13.08 -10.00
N THR A 187 -6.44 -11.97 -9.91
CA THR A 187 -6.82 -11.14 -11.08
C THR A 187 -6.25 -9.72 -11.03
N LEU A 188 -5.64 -9.35 -9.90
CA LEU A 188 -4.95 -8.07 -9.72
C LEU A 188 -3.63 -8.31 -8.98
N VAL A 189 -2.53 -7.75 -9.47
CA VAL A 189 -1.24 -7.85 -8.79
C VAL A 189 -0.72 -6.48 -8.37
N ARG A 190 -0.20 -6.38 -7.14
CA ARG A 190 0.61 -5.25 -6.70
C ARG A 190 2.06 -5.52 -7.04
N LEU A 191 2.70 -4.66 -7.84
CA LEU A 191 4.15 -4.71 -8.01
C LEU A 191 4.82 -4.00 -6.84
N ASP A 192 5.24 -4.80 -5.87
CA ASP A 192 5.92 -4.30 -4.67
C ASP A 192 7.33 -3.81 -5.00
N ALA A 193 7.69 -2.63 -4.47
CA ALA A 193 9.01 -2.04 -4.57
C ALA A 193 9.55 -1.92 -6.02
N VAL A 194 8.66 -1.86 -7.01
CA VAL A 194 9.06 -1.90 -8.43
C VAL A 194 9.88 -0.67 -8.85
N GLY A 195 9.71 0.45 -8.15
CA GLY A 195 10.50 1.66 -8.36
C GLY A 195 12.01 1.43 -8.19
N TYR A 196 12.42 0.41 -7.43
CA TYR A 196 13.81 0.06 -7.15
C TYR A 196 14.37 -1.04 -8.06
N ALA A 197 13.57 -1.60 -8.96
CA ALA A 197 13.91 -2.84 -9.67
C ALA A 197 15.17 -2.71 -10.54
N ILE A 198 15.35 -1.56 -11.23
CA ILE A 198 16.46 -1.34 -12.15
C ILE A 198 17.64 -0.65 -11.47
N LYS A 199 18.82 -1.28 -11.57
CA LYS A 199 20.07 -0.77 -11.01
C LYS A 199 20.99 -0.29 -12.13
N ARG A 200 21.28 1.00 -12.17
CA ARG A 200 22.14 1.60 -13.20
C ARG A 200 23.17 2.55 -12.59
N ARG A 201 24.44 2.30 -12.91
CA ARG A 201 25.58 3.13 -12.48
C ARG A 201 25.37 4.60 -12.84
N GLY A 202 25.64 5.49 -11.88
CA GLY A 202 25.55 6.93 -12.07
C GLY A 202 24.13 7.50 -12.02
N THR A 203 23.14 6.70 -11.64
CA THR A 203 21.73 7.12 -11.50
C THR A 203 21.25 6.94 -10.06
N SER A 204 20.02 7.41 -9.78
CA SER A 204 19.36 7.16 -8.50
C SER A 204 19.02 5.69 -8.27
N CYS A 205 18.95 4.86 -9.31
CA CYS A 205 18.40 3.50 -9.26
C CYS A 205 16.96 3.46 -8.70
N PHE A 206 16.23 4.59 -8.77
CA PHE A 206 14.86 4.71 -8.32
C PHE A 206 14.08 5.54 -9.33
N MET A 207 13.04 4.93 -9.91
CA MET A 207 12.18 5.56 -10.93
C MET A 207 12.97 6.26 -12.04
N ILE A 208 14.03 5.61 -12.54
CA ILE A 208 14.77 6.08 -13.72
C ILE A 208 13.99 5.73 -15.00
N PRO A 209 14.27 6.34 -16.17
CA PRO A 209 13.54 6.06 -17.42
C PRO A 209 13.39 4.56 -17.72
N GLU A 210 14.45 3.78 -17.54
CA GLU A 210 14.47 2.33 -17.72
C GLU A 210 13.54 1.58 -16.75
N THR A 211 13.33 2.10 -15.54
CA THR A 211 12.35 1.56 -14.59
C THR A 211 10.93 1.70 -15.14
N TYR A 212 10.59 2.82 -15.77
CA TYR A 212 9.27 3.00 -16.37
C TYR A 212 9.04 2.07 -17.57
N GLU A 213 10.07 1.82 -18.38
CA GLU A 213 10.03 0.85 -19.48
C GLU A 213 9.80 -0.56 -18.94
N PHE A 214 10.57 -0.96 -17.93
CA PHE A 214 10.41 -2.24 -17.26
C PHE A 214 9.00 -2.43 -16.66
N ILE A 215 8.47 -1.40 -15.99
CA ILE A 215 7.11 -1.42 -15.41
C ILE A 215 6.06 -1.68 -16.51
N ALA A 216 6.15 -0.96 -17.64
CA ALA A 216 5.20 -1.11 -18.73
C ALA A 216 5.27 -2.52 -19.36
N ASP A 217 6.48 -3.00 -19.64
CA ASP A 217 6.70 -4.33 -20.21
C ASP A 217 6.23 -5.44 -19.27
N PHE A 218 6.51 -5.32 -17.96
CA PHE A 218 6.06 -6.29 -16.97
C PHE A 218 4.53 -6.25 -16.80
N ALA A 219 3.93 -5.08 -16.84
CA ALA A 219 2.47 -4.95 -16.80
C ALA A 219 1.80 -5.66 -17.97
N ASP A 220 2.34 -5.53 -19.19
CA ASP A 220 1.85 -6.27 -20.36
C ASP A 220 1.97 -7.79 -20.20
N ARG A 221 3.04 -8.27 -19.56
CA ARG A 221 3.21 -9.69 -19.23
C ARG A 221 2.17 -10.19 -18.21
N CYS A 222 1.78 -9.36 -17.24
CA CYS A 222 0.71 -9.67 -16.30
C CYS A 222 -0.66 -9.67 -16.99
N ARG A 223 -0.94 -8.68 -17.84
CA ARG A 223 -2.18 -8.60 -18.62
C ARG A 223 -2.37 -9.80 -19.54
N ALA A 224 -1.29 -10.28 -20.15
CA ALA A 224 -1.31 -11.50 -20.96
C ALA A 224 -1.74 -12.76 -20.17
N ARG A 225 -1.62 -12.72 -18.84
CA ARG A 225 -2.07 -13.75 -17.90
C ARG A 225 -3.45 -13.45 -17.29
N GLY A 226 -4.12 -12.38 -17.73
CA GLY A 226 -5.43 -11.98 -17.22
C GLY A 226 -5.38 -11.22 -15.89
N MET A 227 -4.23 -10.67 -15.50
CA MET A 227 -4.08 -9.88 -14.29
C MET A 227 -3.93 -8.38 -14.60
N GLU A 228 -4.75 -7.55 -13.97
CA GLU A 228 -4.53 -6.09 -13.91
C GLU A 228 -3.34 -5.80 -12.98
N VAL A 229 -2.69 -4.64 -13.16
CA VAL A 229 -1.49 -4.26 -12.41
C VAL A 229 -1.67 -2.96 -11.65
N LEU A 230 -1.46 -3.03 -10.34
CA LEU A 230 -1.26 -1.91 -9.45
C LEU A 230 0.23 -1.72 -9.17
N VAL A 231 0.73 -0.50 -9.37
CA VAL A 231 2.11 -0.17 -9.01
C VAL A 231 2.17 0.57 -7.68
N GLU A 232 3.07 0.12 -6.81
CA GLU A 232 3.43 0.82 -5.58
C GLU A 232 4.70 1.65 -5.77
N ILE A 233 4.55 2.96 -5.60
CA ILE A 233 5.64 3.94 -5.64
C ILE A 233 5.35 4.99 -4.57
N HIS A 234 6.20 5.06 -3.55
CA HIS A 234 6.30 6.19 -2.63
C HIS A 234 7.39 7.15 -3.09
N GLY A 235 7.06 8.44 -3.22
CA GLY A 235 8.02 9.42 -3.73
C GLY A 235 7.36 10.73 -4.17
N TYR A 236 8.01 11.47 -5.07
CA TYR A 236 7.48 12.74 -5.54
C TYR A 236 6.16 12.55 -6.30
N TYR A 237 5.13 13.34 -5.94
CA TYR A 237 3.76 13.15 -6.45
C TYR A 237 3.64 13.18 -7.98
N GLN A 238 4.52 13.91 -8.68
CA GLN A 238 4.50 13.94 -10.15
C GLN A 238 4.95 12.62 -10.76
N SER A 239 5.85 11.88 -10.11
CA SER A 239 6.25 10.54 -10.57
C SER A 239 5.07 9.57 -10.54
N GLN A 240 4.19 9.69 -9.53
CA GLN A 240 2.95 8.93 -9.43
C GLN A 240 1.93 9.33 -10.51
N ILE A 241 1.86 10.62 -10.87
CA ILE A 241 1.03 11.08 -12.00
C ILE A 241 1.56 10.53 -13.32
N GLU A 242 2.88 10.55 -13.53
CA GLU A 242 3.49 10.07 -14.76
C GLU A 242 3.29 8.57 -14.96
N VAL A 243 3.58 7.76 -13.93
CA VAL A 243 3.48 6.30 -14.02
C VAL A 243 2.05 5.84 -14.24
N ALA A 244 1.05 6.58 -13.73
CA ALA A 244 -0.36 6.26 -13.93
C ALA A 244 -0.77 6.20 -15.40
N SER A 245 -0.07 6.90 -16.31
CA SER A 245 -0.32 6.81 -17.74
C SER A 245 0.19 5.52 -18.41
N ARG A 246 0.97 4.71 -17.68
CA ARG A 246 1.67 3.53 -18.21
C ARG A 246 1.17 2.20 -17.63
N VAL A 247 0.38 2.23 -16.57
CA VAL A 247 -0.11 1.03 -15.85
C VAL A 247 -1.63 1.09 -15.65
N ASP A 248 -2.22 -0.04 -15.23
CA ASP A 248 -3.66 -0.10 -15.00
C ASP A 248 -4.04 0.79 -13.82
N LEU A 249 -3.32 0.66 -12.70
CA LEU A 249 -3.61 1.37 -11.47
C LEU A 249 -2.34 1.86 -10.76
N VAL A 250 -2.48 2.99 -10.07
CA VAL A 250 -1.52 3.48 -9.07
C VAL A 250 -2.20 3.65 -7.73
N TYR A 251 -1.44 3.67 -6.63
CA TYR A 251 -2.00 4.15 -5.37
C TYR A 251 -2.26 5.67 -5.41
N ASP A 252 -3.20 6.13 -4.59
CA ASP A 252 -3.31 7.54 -4.22
C ASP A 252 -2.70 7.74 -2.83
N PHE A 253 -1.37 7.82 -2.78
CA PHE A 253 -0.65 8.05 -1.52
C PHE A 253 -0.60 9.52 -1.10
N GLY A 254 -0.93 10.44 -2.00
CA GLY A 254 -1.11 11.85 -1.65
C GLY A 254 -2.36 12.08 -0.77
N LEU A 255 -3.43 11.31 -0.99
CA LEU A 255 -4.69 11.50 -0.28
C LEU A 255 -4.59 11.37 1.26
N PRO A 256 -4.04 10.29 1.86
CA PRO A 256 -3.99 10.15 3.30
C PRO A 256 -3.38 11.34 4.06
N PRO A 257 -2.14 11.79 3.77
CA PRO A 257 -1.56 12.92 4.47
C PRO A 257 -2.31 14.23 4.21
N LEU A 258 -2.87 14.45 3.01
CA LEU A 258 -3.64 15.66 2.70
C LEU A 258 -4.98 15.73 3.44
N VAL A 259 -5.63 14.58 3.64
CA VAL A 259 -6.86 14.52 4.43
C VAL A 259 -6.57 14.84 5.89
N LEU A 260 -5.53 14.25 6.49
CA LEU A 260 -5.10 14.57 7.85
C LEU A 260 -4.74 16.05 8.00
N ASP A 261 -3.95 16.59 7.08
CA ASP A 261 -3.55 18.00 7.07
C ASP A 261 -4.76 18.94 6.96
N ALA A 262 -5.75 18.63 6.11
CA ALA A 262 -6.99 19.40 6.02
C ALA A 262 -7.79 19.38 7.34
N PHE A 263 -7.87 18.24 8.02
CA PHE A 263 -8.50 18.14 9.35
C PHE A 263 -7.73 18.90 10.43
N PHE A 264 -6.40 18.96 10.34
CA PHE A 264 -5.58 19.60 11.37
C PHE A 264 -5.59 21.12 11.24
N THR A 265 -5.73 21.62 10.02
CA THR A 265 -5.62 23.06 9.71
C THR A 265 -6.99 23.71 9.44
N GLY A 266 -8.00 22.93 9.06
CA GLY A 266 -9.26 23.44 8.52
C GLY A 266 -9.12 24.02 7.10
N ASP A 267 -7.94 23.91 6.48
CA ASP A 267 -7.66 24.41 5.14
C ASP A 267 -7.70 23.29 4.09
N THR A 268 -8.73 23.31 3.24
CA THR A 268 -8.93 22.34 2.16
C THR A 268 -8.22 22.71 0.85
N THR A 269 -7.49 23.81 0.78
CA THR A 269 -6.93 24.34 -0.47
C THR A 269 -6.03 23.32 -1.19
N VAL A 270 -5.10 22.68 -0.47
CA VAL A 270 -4.17 21.71 -1.07
C VAL A 270 -4.89 20.41 -1.44
N LEU A 271 -5.78 19.92 -0.57
CA LEU A 271 -6.61 18.74 -0.85
C LEU A 271 -7.46 18.94 -2.11
N ARG A 272 -8.12 20.10 -2.25
CA ARG A 272 -8.91 20.45 -3.45
C ARG A 272 -8.04 20.50 -4.71
N ARG A 273 -6.85 21.11 -4.63
CA ARG A 273 -5.88 21.09 -5.73
C ARG A 273 -5.48 19.66 -6.10
N TRP A 274 -5.27 18.77 -5.13
CA TRP A 274 -4.93 17.37 -5.39
C TRP A 274 -6.07 16.66 -6.13
N ILE A 275 -7.32 16.85 -5.70
CA ILE A 275 -8.51 16.30 -6.37
C ILE A 275 -8.54 16.69 -7.87
N ASP A 276 -8.09 17.89 -8.23
CA ASP A 276 -8.06 18.37 -9.61
C ASP A 276 -6.96 17.75 -10.48
N ILE A 277 -5.84 17.30 -9.90
CA ILE A 277 -4.64 16.88 -10.66
C ILE A 277 -4.28 15.40 -10.51
N ARG A 278 -4.85 14.72 -9.52
CA ARG A 278 -4.57 13.31 -9.24
C ARG A 278 -5.01 12.40 -10.39
N PRO A 279 -4.33 11.25 -10.61
CA PRO A 279 -4.81 10.24 -11.53
C PRO A 279 -6.16 9.68 -11.08
N THR A 280 -7.03 9.32 -12.03
CA THR A 280 -8.32 8.70 -11.73
C THR A 280 -8.28 7.17 -11.79
N ASN A 281 -7.32 6.59 -12.52
CA ASN A 281 -7.02 5.16 -12.54
C ASN A 281 -6.16 4.78 -11.32
N CYS A 282 -6.76 4.85 -10.14
CA CYS A 282 -6.04 4.67 -8.89
C CYS A 282 -6.82 3.86 -7.87
N MET A 283 -6.09 3.36 -6.87
CA MET A 283 -6.64 2.84 -5.64
C MET A 283 -6.49 3.86 -4.52
N THR A 284 -7.62 4.31 -3.97
CA THR A 284 -7.60 5.26 -2.85
C THR A 284 -7.40 4.51 -1.55
N VAL A 285 -6.54 5.02 -0.68
CA VAL A 285 -6.26 4.49 0.66
C VAL A 285 -6.29 5.62 1.68
N LEU A 286 -6.44 5.26 2.96
CA LEU A 286 -6.11 6.15 4.09
C LEU A 286 -5.01 5.50 4.94
N ASP A 287 -5.18 4.22 5.23
CA ASP A 287 -4.20 3.34 5.85
C ASP A 287 -3.82 2.20 4.92
N THR A 288 -2.60 1.73 5.09
CA THR A 288 -2.06 0.52 4.48
C THR A 288 -1.37 -0.31 5.57
N HIS A 289 -0.63 -1.34 5.17
CA HIS A 289 0.21 -2.11 6.06
C HIS A 289 1.54 -1.40 6.40
N ASP A 290 1.88 -0.31 5.73
CA ASP A 290 3.04 0.52 6.00
C ASP A 290 2.65 1.77 6.81
N GLY A 291 3.58 2.73 6.97
CA GLY A 291 3.30 3.99 7.64
C GLY A 291 2.64 5.01 6.71
N ILE A 292 2.14 6.11 7.30
CA ILE A 292 1.53 7.21 6.54
C ILE A 292 2.65 7.98 5.80
N GLY A 293 2.65 7.91 4.47
CA GLY A 293 3.67 8.47 3.59
C GLY A 293 3.69 9.99 3.52
N VAL A 294 4.36 10.65 4.47
CA VAL A 294 4.52 12.12 4.42
C VAL A 294 5.46 12.56 3.29
N ILE A 295 6.29 11.64 2.77
CA ILE A 295 7.13 11.86 1.59
C ILE A 295 6.30 12.18 0.34
N ASP A 296 5.11 11.60 0.22
CA ASP A 296 4.28 11.65 -1.00
C ASP A 296 3.68 13.04 -1.26
N VAL A 297 3.74 13.92 -0.25
CA VAL A 297 3.29 15.31 -0.32
C VAL A 297 4.41 16.31 -0.09
N ALA A 298 5.62 15.84 0.25
CA ALA A 298 6.77 16.66 0.57
C ALA A 298 7.53 17.10 -0.68
N THR A 299 8.46 18.04 -0.49
CA THR A 299 9.48 18.43 -1.47
C THR A 299 10.30 17.20 -1.89
N ASP A 300 10.62 17.10 -3.19
CA ASP A 300 11.41 15.99 -3.72
C ASP A 300 12.77 15.88 -3.01
N VAL A 301 13.09 14.68 -2.56
CA VAL A 301 14.32 14.37 -1.82
C VAL A 301 15.54 14.19 -2.72
N THR A 302 15.34 13.95 -4.01
CA THR A 302 16.38 13.85 -5.03
C THR A 302 16.67 15.20 -5.68
N ASP A 303 15.65 16.08 -5.82
CA ASP A 303 15.79 17.46 -6.29
C ASP A 303 14.97 18.43 -5.43
N ARG A 304 15.63 19.04 -4.43
CA ARG A 304 15.00 20.01 -3.51
C ARG A 304 14.48 21.28 -4.21
N ALA A 305 14.79 21.52 -5.48
CA ALA A 305 14.21 22.61 -6.24
C ALA A 305 12.75 22.35 -6.67
N GLN A 306 12.28 21.09 -6.58
CA GLN A 306 10.91 20.69 -6.91
C GLN A 306 10.03 20.70 -5.65
N PRO A 307 9.16 21.71 -5.45
CA PRO A 307 8.31 21.77 -4.28
C PRO A 307 7.25 20.66 -4.30
N GLY A 308 6.91 20.19 -3.10
CA GLY A 308 5.82 19.25 -2.86
C GLY A 308 4.42 19.87 -2.97
N LEU A 309 3.42 19.07 -2.61
CA LEU A 309 2.04 19.54 -2.44
C LEU A 309 1.91 20.39 -1.17
N LEU A 310 2.63 20.01 -0.12
CA LEU A 310 2.76 20.76 1.12
C LEU A 310 4.15 21.42 1.20
N SER A 311 4.23 22.56 1.89
CA SER A 311 5.51 23.14 2.28
C SER A 311 6.17 22.30 3.37
N ASP A 312 7.50 22.35 3.47
CA ASP A 312 8.25 21.63 4.51
C ASP A 312 7.74 21.96 5.94
N GLU A 313 7.36 23.22 6.20
CA GLU A 313 6.75 23.62 7.48
C GLU A 313 5.40 22.94 7.74
N ARG A 314 4.56 22.81 6.70
CA ARG A 314 3.25 22.15 6.79
C ARG A 314 3.40 20.63 6.95
N VAL A 315 4.42 20.03 6.33
CA VAL A 315 4.79 18.61 6.56
C VAL A 315 5.23 18.38 8.01
N VAL A 316 6.07 19.25 8.58
CA VAL A 316 6.44 19.17 10.00
C VAL A 316 5.20 19.30 10.89
N GLY A 317 4.32 20.28 10.60
CA GLY A 317 3.06 20.47 11.31
C GLY A 317 2.13 19.25 11.25
N LEU A 318 2.09 18.55 10.11
CA LEU A 318 1.36 17.30 9.92
C LEU A 318 1.92 16.20 10.82
N VAL A 319 3.24 15.95 10.81
CA VAL A 319 3.90 14.93 11.65
C VAL A 319 3.67 15.21 13.14
N ASP A 320 3.86 16.46 13.56
CA ASP A 320 3.61 16.88 14.94
C ASP A 320 2.13 16.75 15.33
N GLY A 321 1.23 17.00 14.38
CA GLY A 321 -0.21 16.80 14.52
C GLY A 321 -0.56 15.33 14.80
N ILE A 322 -0.02 14.40 14.01
CA ILE A 322 -0.21 12.96 14.19
C ILE A 322 0.34 12.52 15.55
N SER A 323 1.54 12.97 15.91
CA SER A 323 2.15 12.67 17.22
C SER A 323 1.28 13.14 18.38
N ARG A 324 0.81 14.39 18.34
CA ARG A 324 -0.06 14.94 19.40
C ARG A 324 -1.38 14.19 19.54
N ARG A 325 -2.03 13.87 18.42
CA ARG A 325 -3.36 13.21 18.41
C ARG A 325 -3.30 11.74 18.80
N SER A 326 -2.21 11.05 18.46
CA SER A 326 -1.95 9.69 18.91
C SER A 326 -1.44 9.60 20.36
N GLY A 327 -1.43 10.72 21.11
CA GLY A 327 -0.92 10.76 22.48
C GLY A 327 0.60 10.53 22.59
N GLY A 328 1.35 10.86 21.53
CA GLY A 328 2.80 10.70 21.44
C GLY A 328 3.26 9.31 20.98
N THR A 329 2.33 8.37 20.79
CA THR A 329 2.69 6.97 20.51
C THR A 329 3.30 6.76 19.12
N SER A 330 2.91 7.53 18.11
CA SER A 330 3.55 7.43 16.78
C SER A 330 5.03 7.82 16.81
N GLY A 331 5.43 8.70 17.74
CA GLY A 331 6.83 9.09 17.96
C GLY A 331 7.71 7.95 18.51
N LEU A 332 7.11 6.92 19.12
CA LEU A 332 7.82 5.72 19.57
C LEU A 332 8.13 4.76 18.40
N ALA A 333 7.35 4.83 17.33
CA ALA A 333 7.42 3.90 16.20
C ALA A 333 8.09 4.48 14.95
N THR A 334 8.19 5.81 14.85
CA THR A 334 8.59 6.49 13.61
C THR A 334 10.10 6.76 13.54
N GLY A 335 10.68 6.68 12.34
CA GLY A 335 12.07 7.04 12.08
C GLY A 335 13.06 6.15 12.84
N ALA A 336 14.06 6.75 13.49
CA ALA A 336 15.10 6.02 14.22
C ALA A 336 14.64 5.44 15.58
N ALA A 337 13.40 5.69 16.00
CA ALA A 337 12.87 5.21 17.29
C ALA A 337 12.60 3.70 17.31
N ALA A 338 12.42 3.08 16.13
CA ALA A 338 12.19 1.65 15.95
C ALA A 338 12.89 1.15 14.68
N ALA A 339 12.87 -0.16 14.44
CA ALA A 339 13.33 -0.72 13.16
C ALA A 339 12.34 -0.34 12.05
N ASN A 340 12.81 0.46 11.09
CA ASN A 340 12.01 0.97 9.97
C ASN A 340 12.77 0.79 8.66
N LEU A 341 12.02 0.39 7.63
CA LEU A 341 12.50 0.40 6.24
C LEU A 341 12.44 1.80 5.65
N ASP A 342 11.37 2.55 5.96
CA ASP A 342 11.15 3.90 5.45
C ASP A 342 11.18 4.93 6.59
N ILE A 343 12.19 5.79 6.60
CA ILE A 343 12.31 6.86 7.60
C ILE A 343 11.38 8.06 7.32
N TYR A 344 10.69 8.05 6.18
CA TYR A 344 9.83 9.15 5.71
C TYR A 344 8.34 8.85 5.81
N GLN A 345 7.97 7.77 6.50
CA GLN A 345 6.58 7.44 6.82
C GLN A 345 6.34 7.61 8.33
N VAL A 346 5.12 7.99 8.71
CA VAL A 346 4.72 8.07 10.12
C VAL A 346 3.96 6.80 10.51
N ASN A 347 4.53 6.02 11.41
CA ASN A 347 3.92 4.78 11.88
C ASN A 347 2.83 5.10 12.90
N CYS A 348 1.57 5.01 12.45
CA CYS A 348 0.39 5.26 13.26
C CYS A 348 -0.83 4.61 12.57
N THR A 349 -1.75 4.05 13.34
CA THR A 349 -3.10 3.76 12.84
C THR A 349 -3.78 5.06 12.40
N TYR A 350 -4.53 5.05 11.30
CA TYR A 350 -5.17 6.26 10.80
C TYR A 350 -6.24 6.80 11.77
N TYR A 351 -6.88 5.91 12.53
CA TYR A 351 -7.83 6.26 13.57
C TYR A 351 -7.16 7.02 14.73
N ASP A 352 -5.99 6.59 15.22
CA ASP A 352 -5.23 7.35 16.23
C ASP A 352 -4.62 8.63 15.65
N ALA A 353 -4.29 8.68 14.35
CA ALA A 353 -3.82 9.89 13.70
C ALA A 353 -4.88 11.01 13.69
N LEU A 354 -6.16 10.64 13.63
CA LEU A 354 -7.29 11.55 13.81
C LEU A 354 -7.69 11.76 15.28
N GLY A 355 -6.98 11.14 16.22
CA GLY A 355 -7.23 11.27 17.66
C GLY A 355 -8.44 10.48 18.15
N ARG A 356 -8.76 9.36 17.48
CA ARG A 356 -9.90 8.48 17.82
C ARG A 356 -11.26 9.18 17.74
N ASP A 357 -11.35 10.20 16.89
CA ASP A 357 -12.59 10.92 16.62
C ASP A 357 -13.39 10.15 15.56
N ASP A 358 -14.47 9.48 16.01
CA ASP A 358 -15.34 8.66 15.15
C ASP A 358 -15.91 9.46 13.97
N GLN A 359 -16.28 10.72 14.20
CA GLN A 359 -16.89 11.57 13.18
C GLN A 359 -15.85 11.97 12.13
N GLN A 360 -14.66 12.40 12.54
CA GLN A 360 -13.56 12.69 11.60
C GLN A 360 -13.15 11.45 10.83
N TYR A 361 -13.08 10.29 11.49
CA TYR A 361 -12.70 9.03 10.85
C TYR A 361 -13.70 8.60 9.76
N LEU A 362 -14.99 8.63 10.07
CA LEU A 362 -16.05 8.31 9.11
C LEU A 362 -16.11 9.35 7.99
N MET A 363 -15.88 10.64 8.28
CA MET A 363 -15.86 11.67 7.25
C MET A 363 -14.63 11.57 6.34
N ALA A 364 -13.47 11.15 6.86
CA ALA A 364 -12.30 10.82 6.06
C ALA A 364 -12.58 9.64 5.10
N ARG A 365 -13.27 8.60 5.58
CA ARG A 365 -13.70 7.45 4.76
C ARG A 365 -14.75 7.82 3.73
N LEU A 366 -15.72 8.66 4.10
CA LEU A 366 -16.71 9.17 3.15
C LEU A 366 -16.03 9.95 2.02
N LEU A 367 -15.11 10.86 2.36
CA LEU A 367 -14.30 11.57 1.37
C LEU A 367 -13.54 10.58 0.45
N GLN A 368 -12.84 9.60 1.03
CA GLN A 368 -12.12 8.57 0.27
C GLN A 368 -13.05 7.85 -0.73
N PHE A 369 -14.26 7.47 -0.31
CA PHE A 369 -15.18 6.67 -1.12
C PHE A 369 -15.91 7.47 -2.20
N LEU A 370 -16.03 8.78 -2.01
CA LEU A 370 -16.64 9.68 -2.99
C LEU A 370 -15.65 10.16 -4.07
N LEU A 371 -14.34 9.98 -3.91
CA LEU A 371 -13.36 10.36 -4.92
C LEU A 371 -13.22 9.28 -6.01
N PRO A 372 -12.83 9.67 -7.26
CA PRO A 372 -12.54 8.70 -8.32
C PRO A 372 -11.42 7.73 -7.94
N GLY A 373 -11.63 6.44 -8.22
CA GLY A 373 -10.71 5.37 -7.90
C GLY A 373 -11.39 4.25 -7.12
N VAL A 374 -10.68 3.13 -6.99
CA VAL A 374 -11.17 1.95 -6.28
C VAL A 374 -10.74 2.04 -4.82
N PRO A 375 -11.67 2.18 -3.86
CA PRO A 375 -11.29 2.38 -2.47
C PRO A 375 -10.79 1.10 -1.83
N GLN A 376 -9.61 1.15 -1.22
CA GLN A 376 -9.09 0.11 -0.37
C GLN A 376 -9.20 0.50 1.12
N VAL A 377 -9.62 -0.45 1.94
CA VAL A 377 -9.70 -0.29 3.40
C VAL A 377 -8.83 -1.33 4.06
N TYR A 378 -7.82 -0.89 4.79
CA TYR A 378 -6.95 -1.78 5.56
C TYR A 378 -7.66 -2.31 6.81
N TYR A 379 -7.43 -3.58 7.16
CA TYR A 379 -8.22 -4.28 8.18
C TYR A 379 -8.17 -3.63 9.57
N VAL A 380 -7.04 -3.01 9.96
CA VAL A 380 -6.96 -2.25 11.22
C VAL A 380 -7.88 -1.04 11.16
N GLY A 381 -7.89 -0.33 10.02
CA GLY A 381 -8.80 0.77 9.75
C GLY A 381 -10.27 0.36 9.73
N LEU A 382 -10.60 -0.74 9.04
CA LEU A 382 -11.96 -1.29 9.02
C LEU A 382 -12.52 -1.45 10.43
N LEU A 383 -11.69 -1.91 11.36
CA LEU A 383 -12.04 -2.15 12.75
C LEU A 383 -11.86 -0.92 13.66
N ALA A 384 -11.56 0.26 13.09
CA ALA A 384 -11.18 1.47 13.83
C ALA A 384 -10.15 1.19 14.93
N GLY A 385 -9.15 0.36 14.58
CA GLY A 385 -8.12 -0.11 15.49
C GLY A 385 -7.19 1.02 15.94
N THR A 386 -6.69 0.89 17.16
CA THR A 386 -5.76 1.85 17.77
C THR A 386 -4.32 1.33 17.68
N ASN A 387 -3.35 2.22 17.94
CA ASN A 387 -1.94 1.88 17.96
C ASN A 387 -1.64 0.69 18.90
N ASP A 388 -0.98 -0.33 18.37
CA ASP A 388 -0.59 -1.54 19.11
C ASP A 388 0.81 -1.38 19.72
N ILE A 389 0.86 -0.80 20.92
CA ILE A 389 2.11 -0.54 21.64
C ILE A 389 2.73 -1.83 22.17
N ASP A 390 1.91 -2.83 22.49
CA ASP A 390 2.39 -4.11 23.01
C ASP A 390 3.12 -4.87 21.89
N LEU A 391 2.54 -4.92 20.69
CA LEU A 391 3.20 -5.54 19.53
C LEU A 391 4.46 -4.78 19.14
N LEU A 392 4.41 -3.44 19.05
CA LEU A 392 5.59 -2.60 18.80
C LEU A 392 6.72 -2.89 19.80
N THR A 393 6.39 -2.99 21.08
CA THR A 393 7.36 -3.26 22.15
C THR A 393 7.94 -4.67 22.03
N ALA A 394 7.11 -5.65 21.67
CA ALA A 394 7.53 -7.04 21.54
C ALA A 394 8.43 -7.28 20.32
N THR A 395 8.16 -6.62 19.19
CA THR A 395 8.89 -6.87 17.93
C THR A 395 10.00 -5.86 17.69
N GLY A 396 9.88 -4.64 18.22
CA GLY A 396 10.78 -3.52 17.91
C GLY A 396 10.62 -2.98 16.48
N VAL A 397 9.63 -3.47 15.72
CA VAL A 397 9.35 -3.05 14.34
C VAL A 397 8.33 -1.91 14.36
N GLY A 398 8.68 -0.76 13.80
CA GLY A 398 7.85 0.45 13.88
C GLY A 398 6.45 0.25 13.29
N ARG A 399 6.36 -0.37 12.11
CA ARG A 399 5.10 -0.59 11.38
C ARG A 399 4.12 -1.50 12.12
N ASP A 400 4.59 -2.35 13.03
CA ASP A 400 3.72 -3.25 13.80
C ASP A 400 2.74 -2.50 14.72
N ILE A 401 2.98 -1.22 15.03
CA ILE A 401 1.99 -0.36 15.70
C ILE A 401 0.64 -0.33 14.96
N ASN A 402 0.64 -0.58 13.64
CA ASN A 402 -0.52 -0.62 12.76
C ASN A 402 -0.69 -2.03 12.13
N ARG A 403 -0.21 -3.11 12.75
CA ARG A 403 -0.37 -4.49 12.23
C ARG A 403 -0.85 -5.46 13.30
N ARG A 404 -1.81 -5.02 14.12
CA ARG A 404 -2.42 -5.76 15.23
C ARG A 404 -2.95 -7.13 14.80
N TYR A 405 -2.79 -8.13 15.66
CA TYR A 405 -3.46 -9.43 15.53
C TYR A 405 -4.84 -9.37 16.18
N TYR A 406 -5.88 -9.73 15.44
CA TYR A 406 -7.22 -9.94 15.95
C TYR A 406 -7.51 -11.43 16.04
N ASP A 407 -7.68 -11.92 17.27
CA ASP A 407 -8.25 -13.24 17.50
C ASP A 407 -9.78 -13.21 17.26
N PRO A 408 -10.46 -14.37 17.13
CA PRO A 408 -11.89 -14.41 16.84
C PRO A 408 -12.78 -13.62 17.83
N HIS A 409 -12.39 -13.55 19.10
CA HIS A 409 -13.14 -12.80 20.11
C HIS A 409 -12.96 -11.29 19.93
N SER A 410 -11.71 -10.81 19.85
CA SER A 410 -11.45 -9.38 19.66
C SER A 410 -11.94 -8.86 18.31
N LEU A 411 -11.89 -9.68 17.25
CA LEU A 411 -12.50 -9.37 15.96
C LEU A 411 -14.02 -9.20 16.08
N SER A 412 -14.70 -10.16 16.70
CA SER A 412 -16.15 -10.10 16.88
C SER A 412 -16.57 -8.91 17.72
N GLU A 413 -15.82 -8.56 18.77
CA GLU A 413 -16.08 -7.38 19.58
C GLU A 413 -15.91 -6.09 18.75
N ALA A 414 -14.79 -5.97 18.02
CA ALA A 414 -14.50 -4.80 17.20
C ALA A 414 -15.60 -4.53 16.16
N LEU A 415 -16.13 -5.58 15.53
CA LEU A 415 -17.22 -5.47 14.55
C LEU A 415 -18.54 -4.92 15.12
N THR A 416 -18.75 -5.00 16.45
CA THR A 416 -19.96 -4.48 17.09
C THR A 416 -19.87 -2.99 17.44
N ARG A 417 -18.67 -2.38 17.36
CA ARG A 417 -18.47 -0.96 17.67
C ARG A 417 -19.30 -0.08 16.74
N PRO A 418 -19.97 0.98 17.24
CA PRO A 418 -20.80 1.85 16.40
C PRO A 418 -20.07 2.43 15.18
N VAL A 419 -18.84 2.92 15.36
CA VAL A 419 -18.01 3.44 14.25
C VAL A 419 -17.71 2.38 13.18
N VAL A 420 -17.47 1.13 13.59
CA VAL A 420 -17.18 0.01 12.68
C VAL A 420 -18.44 -0.41 11.94
N ARG A 421 -19.58 -0.55 12.64
CA ARG A 421 -20.87 -0.85 12.00
C ARG A 421 -21.25 0.19 10.95
N ARG A 422 -21.05 1.48 11.25
CA ARG A 422 -21.30 2.57 10.31
C ARG A 422 -20.36 2.55 9.12
N LEU A 423 -19.07 2.25 9.33
CA LEU A 423 -18.11 2.09 8.23
C LEU A 423 -18.48 0.90 7.32
N VAL A 424 -18.85 -0.24 7.89
CA VAL A 424 -19.33 -1.41 7.12
C VAL A 424 -20.61 -1.08 6.35
N GLY A 425 -21.56 -0.36 6.97
CA GLY A 425 -22.76 0.13 6.31
C GLY A 425 -22.46 1.09 5.16
N LEU A 426 -21.54 2.02 5.37
CA LEU A 426 -21.06 2.96 4.34
C LEU A 426 -20.39 2.22 3.17
N LEU A 427 -19.59 1.17 3.44
CA LEU A 427 -18.98 0.33 2.42
C LEU A 427 -20.03 -0.43 1.59
N ARG A 428 -21.04 -1.00 2.24
CA ARG A 428 -22.17 -1.67 1.55
C ARG A 428 -22.95 -0.71 0.69
N TRP A 429 -23.22 0.49 1.19
CA TRP A 429 -23.82 1.55 0.39
C TRP A 429 -22.96 1.86 -0.84
N ARG A 430 -21.65 2.11 -0.65
CA ARG A 430 -20.69 2.41 -1.72
C ARG A 430 -20.60 1.30 -2.77
N ALA A 431 -20.74 0.04 -2.37
CA ALA A 431 -20.70 -1.13 -3.24
C ALA A 431 -22.02 -1.41 -3.97
N SER A 432 -23.16 -0.89 -3.46
CA SER A 432 -24.50 -1.22 -3.97
C SER A 432 -24.96 -0.39 -5.16
N THR A 433 -24.30 0.75 -5.43
CA THR A 433 -24.74 1.72 -6.44
C THR A 433 -23.74 1.81 -7.59
N THR A 434 -24.26 1.98 -8.81
CA THR A 434 -23.47 2.14 -10.04
C THR A 434 -23.17 3.61 -10.36
N ILE A 435 -23.59 4.56 -9.51
CA ILE A 435 -23.37 5.99 -9.72
C ILE A 435 -21.87 6.35 -9.85
N PHE A 436 -21.01 5.56 -9.19
CA PHE A 436 -19.56 5.70 -9.21
C PHE A 436 -18.90 5.15 -10.48
N ASP A 437 -19.65 4.48 -11.36
CA ASP A 437 -19.18 4.14 -12.72
C ASP A 437 -19.42 5.31 -13.71
N GLY A 438 -20.06 6.38 -13.24
CA GLY A 438 -20.40 7.56 -14.02
C GLY A 438 -19.29 8.61 -14.11
N THR A 439 -19.72 9.86 -14.29
CA THR A 439 -18.82 11.02 -14.37
C THR A 439 -18.71 11.71 -13.03
N PHE A 440 -17.48 11.89 -12.55
CA PHE A 440 -17.15 12.71 -11.40
C PHE A 440 -17.00 14.18 -11.78
N THR A 441 -17.41 15.09 -10.91
CA THR A 441 -17.16 16.53 -11.02
C THR A 441 -16.80 17.08 -9.65
N HIS A 442 -15.61 17.68 -9.53
CA HIS A 442 -15.24 18.48 -8.36
C HIS A 442 -15.91 19.86 -8.49
N LEU A 443 -16.71 20.23 -7.48
CA LEU A 443 -17.51 21.44 -7.48
C LEU A 443 -16.79 22.55 -6.70
N ASP A 444 -17.11 23.80 -7.04
CA ASP A 444 -16.70 24.93 -6.23
C ASP A 444 -17.34 24.88 -4.84
N ALA A 445 -16.51 25.04 -3.81
CA ALA A 445 -16.94 25.06 -2.42
C ALA A 445 -16.28 26.24 -1.67
N PRO A 446 -16.92 26.75 -0.60
CA PRO A 446 -16.29 27.70 0.32
C PRO A 446 -14.98 27.15 0.94
N PRO A 447 -14.10 28.02 1.47
CA PRO A 447 -12.93 27.58 2.24
C PRO A 447 -13.31 26.61 3.36
N GLY A 448 -12.49 25.58 3.58
CA GLY A 448 -12.74 24.55 4.58
C GLY A 448 -13.72 23.46 4.16
N ARG A 449 -14.30 23.55 2.94
CA ARG A 449 -15.22 22.56 2.39
C ARG A 449 -14.65 21.87 1.15
N VAL A 450 -15.21 20.71 0.83
CA VAL A 450 -15.03 20.00 -0.44
C VAL A 450 -16.41 19.60 -0.95
N ALA A 451 -16.75 19.96 -2.18
CA ALA A 451 -18.02 19.61 -2.81
C ALA A 451 -17.78 18.83 -4.09
N MET A 452 -18.60 17.82 -4.35
CA MET A 452 -18.46 16.95 -5.51
C MET A 452 -19.79 16.39 -5.99
N ARG A 453 -19.81 15.98 -7.25
CA ARG A 453 -20.95 15.37 -7.91
C ARG A 453 -20.52 14.10 -8.64
N TRP A 454 -21.34 13.07 -8.54
CA TRP A 454 -21.35 11.96 -9.48
C TRP A 454 -22.61 11.98 -10.33
N SER A 455 -22.51 11.59 -11.59
CA SER A 455 -23.65 11.51 -12.50
C SER A 455 -23.55 10.29 -13.43
N ALA A 456 -24.60 9.48 -13.49
CA ALA A 456 -24.70 8.29 -14.34
C ALA A 456 -26.16 8.10 -14.74
N ASP A 457 -26.43 7.82 -16.02
CA ASP A 457 -27.77 7.47 -16.53
C ASP A 457 -28.92 8.40 -16.09
N GLY A 458 -28.64 9.71 -15.97
CA GLY A 458 -29.62 10.72 -15.54
C GLY A 458 -29.84 10.81 -14.02
N GLN A 459 -29.18 9.96 -13.23
CA GLN A 459 -29.09 10.06 -11.78
C GLN A 459 -27.92 10.96 -11.37
N VAL A 460 -28.05 11.58 -10.20
CA VAL A 460 -27.05 12.49 -9.63
C VAL A 460 -26.89 12.18 -8.15
N LEU A 461 -25.64 12.14 -7.69
CA LEU A 461 -25.28 12.19 -6.28
C LEU A 461 -24.49 13.46 -6.04
N ASP A 462 -24.95 14.30 -5.11
CA ASP A 462 -24.26 15.53 -4.70
C ASP A 462 -23.78 15.38 -3.26
N ALA A 463 -22.53 15.72 -2.98
CA ALA A 463 -21.97 15.70 -1.64
C ALA A 463 -21.18 16.98 -1.34
N GLU A 464 -21.39 17.55 -0.16
CA GLU A 464 -20.58 18.62 0.42
C GLU A 464 -20.09 18.20 1.80
N LEU A 465 -18.79 18.25 2.01
CA LEU A 465 -18.13 17.94 3.28
C LEU A 465 -17.52 19.23 3.84
N ASP A 466 -17.91 19.63 5.05
CA ASP A 466 -17.31 20.74 5.80
C ASP A 466 -16.26 20.16 6.74
N ILE A 467 -15.00 20.18 6.29
CA ILE A 467 -13.87 19.59 7.02
C ILE A 467 -13.62 20.35 8.33
N ALA A 468 -13.76 21.68 8.31
CA ALA A 468 -13.56 22.52 9.48
C ALA A 468 -14.64 22.30 10.55
N ALA A 469 -15.89 22.12 10.15
CA ALA A 469 -17.01 21.85 11.07
C ALA A 469 -17.19 20.36 11.41
N THR A 470 -16.52 19.46 10.70
CA THR A 470 -16.70 18.01 10.79
C THR A 470 -18.15 17.56 10.53
N THR A 471 -18.77 18.15 9.50
CA THR A 471 -20.13 17.82 9.06
C THR A 471 -20.17 17.56 7.56
N PHE A 472 -21.21 16.88 7.09
CA PHE A 472 -21.41 16.66 5.66
C PHE A 472 -22.90 16.75 5.32
N ARG A 473 -23.18 16.94 4.04
CA ARG A 473 -24.51 16.80 3.48
C ARG A 473 -24.41 16.16 2.11
N MET A 474 -25.08 15.03 1.94
CA MET A 474 -25.17 14.30 0.69
C MET A 474 -26.64 14.18 0.25
N VAL A 475 -26.89 14.26 -1.05
CA VAL A 475 -28.17 13.91 -1.67
C VAL A 475 -27.90 12.70 -2.55
N ASP A 476 -28.45 11.55 -2.16
CA ASP A 476 -28.28 10.29 -2.88
C ASP A 476 -29.15 10.24 -4.14
N VAL A 477 -28.93 9.23 -4.99
CA VAL A 477 -29.57 9.07 -6.31
C VAL A 477 -31.10 8.96 -6.26
N ASP A 478 -31.65 8.57 -5.12
CA ASP A 478 -33.09 8.47 -4.87
C ASP A 478 -33.69 9.76 -4.26
N GLY A 479 -32.87 10.79 -4.06
CA GLY A 479 -33.24 12.06 -3.44
C GLY A 479 -33.13 12.08 -1.91
N THR A 480 -32.70 11.00 -1.28
CA THR A 480 -32.49 10.93 0.17
C THR A 480 -31.39 11.90 0.59
N VAL A 481 -31.69 12.75 1.59
CA VAL A 481 -30.69 13.64 2.20
C VAL A 481 -30.04 12.90 3.36
N ILE A 482 -28.71 12.82 3.32
CA ILE A 482 -27.89 12.14 4.32
C ILE A 482 -26.91 13.16 4.91
N ASP A 483 -27.03 13.43 6.20
CA ASP A 483 -26.21 14.39 6.96
C ASP A 483 -25.73 13.83 8.32
N ASP A 484 -26.02 12.55 8.59
CA ASP A 484 -25.60 11.81 9.78
C ASP A 484 -25.21 10.38 9.39
N PHE A 485 -24.08 9.90 9.94
CA PHE A 485 -23.62 8.53 9.72
C PHE A 485 -24.55 7.47 10.32
N ALA A 486 -25.47 7.82 11.22
CA ALA A 486 -26.54 6.93 11.68
C ALA A 486 -27.42 6.39 10.54
N TYR A 487 -27.47 7.08 9.39
CA TYR A 487 -28.10 6.56 8.18
C TYR A 487 -27.53 5.18 7.78
N PHE A 488 -26.22 4.98 7.93
CA PHE A 488 -25.55 3.74 7.56
C PHE A 488 -25.76 2.60 8.57
N ASP A 489 -26.39 2.85 9.73
CA ASP A 489 -26.77 1.78 10.65
C ASP A 489 -27.80 0.83 10.00
N GLY A 490 -28.63 1.32 9.08
CA GLY A 490 -29.58 0.51 8.28
C GLY A 490 -28.92 -0.38 7.22
N TRP A 491 -27.64 -0.16 6.96
CA TRP A 491 -26.82 -0.94 6.03
C TRP A 491 -25.91 -1.94 6.76
N SER A 492 -25.82 -1.85 8.09
CA SER A 492 -24.85 -2.58 8.93
C SER A 492 -25.22 -4.02 9.28
#